data_AF-A0A1V4XWT5-F1
#
_entry.id   AF-A0A1V4XWT5-F1
#
_cell.length_a   1.000
_cell.length_b   1.000
_cell.length_c   1.000
_cell.angle_alpha   90.00
_cell.angle_beta   90.00
_cell.angle_gamma   90.00
#
_symmetry.space_group_name_H-M   'P 1'
#
loop_
_entity.id
_entity.type
_entity.pdbx_description
1 polymer ?
#
loop_
_entity_poly.entity_id
_entity_poly.type
_entity_poly.pdbx_seq_one_letter_code
_entity_poly.pdbx_strand_id
1 'polypeptide(L)'
;MKTELLNEYIFTEIVLEIAQAMRRNRQQQMELEGASQEEIAKTPITIEDRRKALALLESERQHVMTLLEELHSDFSEYSDGCH
;
A
#
# COMPACT_ATOMS: atom_id res chain seq x y z
N MET A 1 -3.00 -24.23 9.66
CA MET A 1 -2.14 -23.10 10.12
C MET A 1 -2.90 -22.41 11.25
N LYS A 2 -2.27 -22.13 12.41
CA LYS A 2 -2.92 -21.36 13.47
C LYS A 2 -3.07 -19.90 13.00
N THR A 3 -4.17 -19.24 13.34
CA THR A 3 -4.50 -17.86 12.91
C THR A 3 -3.37 -16.86 13.16
N GLU A 4 -2.62 -17.05 14.25
CA GLU A 4 -1.45 -16.23 14.62
C GLU A 4 -0.33 -16.26 13.56
N LEU A 5 0.00 -17.43 13.01
CA LEU A 5 1.02 -17.57 11.96
C LEU A 5 0.59 -16.91 10.63
N LEU A 6 -0.70 -16.94 10.32
CA LEU A 6 -1.23 -16.26 9.14
C LEU A 6 -1.16 -14.74 9.31
N ASN A 7 -1.48 -14.23 10.50
CA ASN A 7 -1.39 -12.81 10.81
C ASN A 7 0.05 -12.29 10.77
N GLU A 8 1.00 -13.04 11.33
CA GLU A 8 2.43 -12.69 11.28
C GLU A 8 2.97 -12.69 9.85
N TYR A 9 2.57 -13.67 9.03
CA TYR A 9 2.92 -13.72 7.62
C TYR A 9 2.38 -12.50 6.86
N ILE A 10 1.07 -12.22 6.98
CA ILE A 10 0.43 -11.08 6.33
C ILE A 10 1.09 -9.77 6.78
N PHE A 11 1.36 -9.60 8.08
CA PHE A 11 2.02 -8.41 8.60
C PHE A 11 3.43 -8.25 8.04
N THR A 12 4.19 -9.33 7.93
CA THR A 12 5.54 -9.32 7.35
C THR A 12 5.52 -8.89 5.89
N GLU A 13 4.62 -9.45 5.09
CA GLU A 13 4.46 -9.08 3.66
C GLU A 13 4.09 -7.61 3.51
N ILE A 14 3.14 -7.12 4.31
CA ILE A 14 2.75 -5.70 4.31
C ILE A 14 3.96 -4.81 4.64
N VAL A 15 4.72 -5.13 5.69
CA VAL A 15 5.90 -4.32 6.06
C VAL A 15 6.95 -4.33 4.95
N LEU A 16 7.14 -5.48 4.27
CA LEU A 16 8.09 -5.62 3.17
C LEU A 16 7.68 -4.78 1.95
N GLU A 17 6.41 -4.81 1.57
CA GLU A 17 5.87 -3.99 0.48
C GLU A 17 6.03 -2.50 0.76
N ILE A 18 5.75 -2.06 2.00
CA ILE A 18 5.93 -0.66 2.41
C ILE A 18 7.40 -0.26 2.32
N ALA A 19 8.31 -1.12 2.79
CA ALA A 19 9.75 -0.86 2.73
C ALA A 19 10.24 -0.69 1.29
N GLN A 20 9.76 -1.54 0.37
CA GLN A 20 10.07 -1.44 -1.04
C GLN A 20 9.47 -0.19 -1.69
N ALA A 21 8.23 0.16 -1.35
CA ALA A 21 7.58 1.39 -1.84
C ALA A 21 8.34 2.64 -1.39
N MET A 22 8.72 2.73 -0.11
CA MET A 22 9.56 3.82 0.42
C MET A 22 10.87 3.93 -0.35
N ARG A 23 11.55 2.80 -0.61
CA ARG A 23 12.83 2.81 -1.33
C ARG A 23 12.68 3.27 -2.77
N ARG A 24 11.66 2.79 -3.48
CA ARG A 24 11.38 3.17 -4.88
C ARG A 24 11.02 4.64 -5.00
N ASN A 25 10.14 5.16 -4.14
CA ASN A 25 9.75 6.56 -4.17
C ASN A 25 10.93 7.49 -3.91
N ARG A 26 11.78 7.15 -2.94
CA ARG A 26 12.98 7.93 -2.65
C ARG A 26 13.97 7.91 -3.81
N GLN A 27 14.19 6.74 -4.42
CA GLN A 27 15.02 6.61 -5.60
C GLN A 27 14.51 7.49 -6.74
N GLN A 28 13.22 7.39 -7.09
CA GLN A 28 12.61 8.19 -8.15
C GLN A 28 12.73 9.70 -7.86
N GLN A 29 12.48 10.12 -6.62
CA GLN A 29 12.63 11.52 -6.23
C GLN A 29 14.07 12.00 -6.43
N MET A 30 15.05 11.22 -5.98
CA MET A 30 16.46 11.57 -6.11
C MET A 30 16.94 11.57 -7.57
N GLU A 31 16.45 10.64 -8.40
CA GLU A 31 16.71 10.62 -9.84
C GLU A 31 16.15 11.88 -10.52
N LEU A 32 14.95 12.33 -10.13
CA LEU A 32 14.35 13.58 -10.60
C LEU A 32 15.14 14.83 -10.15
N GLU A 33 15.74 14.77 -8.96
CA GLU A 33 16.62 15.82 -8.43
C GLU A 33 18.04 15.78 -9.05
N GLY A 34 18.32 14.81 -9.94
CA GLY A 34 19.59 14.69 -10.65
C GLY A 34 20.70 13.98 -9.86
N ALA A 35 20.35 13.27 -8.78
CA ALA A 35 21.31 12.50 -8.01
C ALA A 35 21.87 11.32 -8.82
N SER A 36 23.15 11.02 -8.61
CA SER A 36 23.81 9.83 -9.16
C SER A 36 23.33 8.54 -8.48
N GLN A 37 23.53 7.40 -9.16
CA GLN A 37 23.22 6.08 -8.60
C GLN A 37 24.01 5.79 -7.31
N GLU A 38 25.22 6.33 -7.17
CA GLU A 38 26.02 6.17 -5.96
C GLU A 38 25.45 6.96 -4.78
N GLU A 39 24.93 8.16 -5.03
CA GLU A 39 24.23 8.96 -4.01
C GLU A 39 22.92 8.30 -3.58
N ILE A 40 22.13 7.79 -4.53
CA ILE A 40 20.90 7.03 -4.25
C ILE A 40 21.20 5.81 -3.37
N ALA A 41 22.25 5.04 -3.70
CA ALA A 41 22.64 3.85 -2.95
C ALA A 41 23.01 4.17 -1.49
N LYS A 42 23.70 5.29 -1.25
CA LYS A 42 24.17 5.69 0.09
C LYS A 42 23.13 6.43 0.93
N THR A 43 22.03 6.87 0.32
CA THR A 43 21.05 7.70 1.01
C THR A 43 20.05 6.84 1.80
N PRO A 44 19.91 7.07 3.13
CA PRO A 44 19.02 6.31 3.98
C PRO A 44 17.55 6.69 3.77
N ILE A 45 16.63 5.78 4.12
CA ILE A 45 15.20 6.09 4.20
C ILE A 45 14.96 7.01 5.40
N THR A 46 14.17 8.05 5.18
CA THR A 46 13.81 9.05 6.19
C THR A 46 12.40 8.82 6.74
N ILE A 47 12.08 9.49 7.84
CA ILE A 47 10.73 9.48 8.40
C ILE A 47 9.70 10.04 7.40
N GLU A 48 10.10 10.99 6.56
CA GLU A 48 9.21 11.58 5.57
C GLU A 48 8.84 10.58 4.47
N ASP A 49 9.79 9.75 4.04
CA ASP A 49 9.53 8.66 3.10
C ASP A 49 8.51 7.67 3.69
N ARG A 50 8.63 7.40 5.00
CA ARG A 50 7.66 6.56 5.72
C ARG A 50 6.27 7.15 5.78
N ARG A 51 6.16 8.46 6.03
CA ARG A 51 4.87 9.16 6.01
C ARG A 51 4.22 9.10 4.63
N LYS A 52 4.99 9.34 3.57
CA LYS A 52 4.51 9.22 2.19
C LYS A 52 4.00 7.82 1.87
N ALA A 53 4.74 6.78 2.26
CA ALA A 53 4.32 5.40 2.02
C ALA A 53 3.05 5.01 2.81
N LEU A 54 2.93 5.45 4.06
CA LEU A 54 1.71 5.23 4.85
C LEU A 54 0.49 5.98 4.27
N ALA A 55 0.68 7.20 3.77
CA ALA A 55 -0.39 7.95 3.11
C ALA A 55 -0.89 7.24 1.84
N LEU A 56 0.02 6.64 1.06
CA LEU A 56 -0.35 5.82 -0.10
C LEU A 56 -1.17 4.60 0.31
N LEU A 57 -0.73 3.86 1.35
CA LEU A 57 -1.49 2.71 1.85
C LEU A 57 -2.88 3.09 2.36
N GLU A 58 -3.01 4.23 3.03
CA GLU A 58 -4.31 4.71 3.50
C GLU A 58 -5.24 5.01 2.31
N SER A 59 -4.70 5.58 1.24
CA SER A 59 -5.43 5.79 -0.02
C SER A 59 -5.87 4.46 -0.66
N GLU A 60 -4.97 3.47 -0.74
CA GLU A 60 -5.29 2.14 -1.27
C GLU A 60 -6.37 1.44 -0.43
N ARG A 61 -6.26 1.52 0.90
CA ARG A 61 -7.27 1.00 1.83
C ARG A 61 -8.63 1.62 1.55
N GLN A 62 -8.68 2.95 1.40
CA GLN A 62 -9.92 3.65 1.14
C GLN A 62 -10.52 3.25 -0.21
N HIS A 63 -9.69 3.09 -1.25
CA HIS A 63 -10.13 2.63 -2.56
C HIS A 63 -10.74 1.22 -2.51
N VAL A 64 -10.07 0.29 -1.82
CA VAL A 64 -10.60 -1.07 -1.62
C VAL A 64 -11.92 -1.04 -0.87
N MET A 65 -12.05 -0.23 0.18
CA MET A 65 -13.31 -0.08 0.92
C MET A 65 -14.44 0.42 0.02
N THR A 66 -14.17 1.42 -0.82
CA THR A 66 -15.16 1.92 -1.80
C THR A 66 -15.58 0.83 -2.79
N LEU A 67 -14.64 0.07 -3.35
CA LEU A 67 -14.95 -1.05 -4.25
C LEU A 67 -15.79 -2.15 -3.56
N LEU A 68 -15.53 -2.42 -2.28
CA LEU A 68 -16.31 -3.39 -1.50
C LEU A 68 -17.74 -2.89 -1.23
N GLU A 69 -17.90 -1.58 -0.98
CA GLU A 69 -19.22 -0.95 -0.86
C GLU A 69 -19.99 -1.01 -2.17
N GLU A 70 -19.34 -0.71 -3.31
CA GLU A 70 -19.92 -0.82 -4.66
C GLU A 70 -20.39 -2.24 -4.98
N LEU A 71 -19.56 -3.25 -4.68
CA LEU A 71 -19.96 -4.66 -4.82
C LEU A 71 -21.15 -5.00 -3.93
N HIS A 72 -21.21 -4.49 -2.70
CA HIS A 72 -22.36 -4.72 -1.81
C HIS A 72 -23.64 -4.07 -2.34
N SER A 73 -23.56 -2.90 -2.97
CA SER A 73 -24.71 -2.27 -3.63
C SER A 73 -25.18 -3.04 -4.87
N ASP A 74 -24.26 -3.59 -5.67
CA ASP A 74 -24.60 -4.34 -6.90
C ASP A 74 -25.37 -5.65 -6.61
N PHE A 75 -25.15 -6.28 -5.45
CA PHE A 75 -25.94 -7.46 -5.04
C PHE A 75 -27.30 -7.12 -4.42
N SER A 76 -27.52 -5.88 -4.00
CA SER A 76 -28.78 -5.47 -3.37
C SER A 76 -29.93 -5.34 -4.37
N GLU A 77 -29.63 -4.93 -5.61
CA GLU A 77 -30.62 -4.81 -6.69
C GLU A 77 -31.11 -6.16 -7.25
N TYR A 78 -30.39 -7.26 -6.99
CA TYR A 78 -30.84 -8.61 -7.39
C TYR A 78 -31.87 -9.22 -6.43
N SER A 79 -32.17 -8.59 -5.29
CA SER A 79 -33.08 -9.14 -4.29
C SER A 79 -34.53 -8.65 -4.38
N ASP A 80 -34.83 -7.61 -5.16
CA ASP A 80 -36.20 -7.04 -5.28
C ASP A 80 -37.03 -7.58 -6.47
N GLY A 81 -36.55 -8.64 -7.14
CA GLY A 81 -37.14 -9.16 -8.38
C GLY A 81 -37.84 -10.53 -8.29
N CYS A 82 -38.17 -11.04 -7.10
CA CYS A 82 -38.89 -12.32 -6.94
C CYS A 82 -39.96 -12.24 -5.84
N HIS A 83 -41.06 -11.55 -6.14
CA HIS A 83 -42.36 -11.73 -5.49
C HIS A 83 -43.46 -11.83 -6.53
#